data_AF-A0A8T4XHC3-F1
#
_entry.id   AF-A0A8T4XHC3-F1
#
_cell.length_a   1.000
_cell.length_b   1.000
_cell.length_c   1.000
_cell.angle_alpha   90.00
_cell.angle_beta   90.00
_cell.angle_gamma   90.00
#
_symmetry.space_group_name_H-M   'P 1'
#
loop_
_entity.id
_entity.type
_entity.pdbx_description
1 polymer ?
#
loop_
_entity_poly.entity_id
_entity_poly.type
_entity_poly.pdbx_seq_one_letter_code
_entity_poly.pdbx_strand_id
1 'polypeptide(L)'
;MFMLFVIEHLEPEIGKWLYFEYDHASRIVGKDRLVFTNVKNPRDANILSSIGIVRSESFTELFDQKKIIILDPKARERLKPEDFEGNEAVIIGGILGD
;
A
#
# COMPACT_ATOMS: atom_id res chain seq x y z
N MET A 1 -14.09 -12.28 1.19
CA MET A 1 -13.56 -11.02 0.63
C MET A 1 -12.05 -11.14 0.64
N PHE A 2 -11.36 -10.78 -0.44
CA PHE A 2 -9.89 -10.86 -0.48
C PHE A 2 -9.30 -9.63 0.22
N MET A 3 -8.23 -9.83 1.00
CA MET A 3 -7.48 -8.77 1.66
C MET A 3 -6.74 -7.91 0.61
N LEU A 4 -6.85 -6.59 0.72
CA LEU A 4 -6.08 -5.66 -0.09
C LEU A 4 -4.76 -5.31 0.60
N PHE A 5 -3.72 -5.11 -0.21
CA PHE A 5 -2.44 -4.57 0.24
C PHE A 5 -2.33 -3.15 -0.28
N VAL A 6 -2.19 -2.19 0.63
CA VAL A 6 -2.23 -0.77 0.32
C VAL A 6 -0.88 -0.16 0.65
N ILE A 7 -0.22 0.39 -0.35
CA ILE A 7 1.01 1.15 -0.18
C ILE A 7 0.64 2.63 -0.26
N GLU A 8 0.73 3.34 0.88
CA GLU A 8 0.62 4.80 0.90
C GLU A 8 1.93 5.37 0.37
N HIS A 9 1.91 5.97 -0.82
CA HIS A 9 3.11 6.55 -1.43
C HIS A 9 3.47 7.85 -0.71
N LEU A 10 4.68 7.88 -0.12
CA LEU A 10 5.13 8.97 0.75
C LEU A 10 6.46 9.60 0.31
N GLU A 11 6.96 9.19 -0.87
CA GLU A 11 8.09 9.85 -1.54
C GLU A 11 7.58 10.95 -2.50
N PRO A 12 8.41 11.96 -2.83
CA PRO A 12 8.03 13.03 -3.75
C PRO A 12 7.87 12.56 -5.20
N GLU A 13 8.57 11.49 -5.58
CA GLU A 13 8.44 10.86 -6.90
C GLU A 13 8.78 9.36 -6.85
N ILE A 14 8.31 8.59 -7.84
CA ILE A 14 8.71 7.18 -7.99
C ILE A 14 10.12 7.06 -8.60
N GLY A 15 11.11 6.92 -7.73
CA GLY A 15 12.48 6.57 -8.12
C GLY A 15 12.61 5.13 -8.64
N LYS A 16 13.71 4.83 -9.34
CA LYS A 16 13.98 3.49 -9.92
C LYS A 16 13.98 2.38 -8.87
N TRP A 17 14.58 2.63 -7.70
CA TRP A 17 14.66 1.64 -6.63
C TRP A 17 13.27 1.33 -6.06
N LEU A 18 12.54 2.37 -5.65
CA LEU A 18 11.20 2.25 -5.11
C LEU A 18 10.23 1.58 -6.10
N TYR A 19 10.36 1.88 -7.40
CA TYR A 19 9.61 1.19 -8.44
C TYR A 19 9.85 -0.33 -8.42
N PHE A 20 11.10 -0.80 -8.27
CA PHE A 20 11.36 -2.23 -8.22
C PHE A 20 10.81 -2.89 -6.96
N GLU A 21 10.80 -2.19 -5.83
CA GLU A 21 10.14 -2.68 -4.62
C GLU A 21 8.64 -2.84 -4.83
N TYR A 22 8.00 -1.83 -5.44
CA TYR A 22 6.56 -1.85 -5.73
C TYR A 22 6.20 -2.90 -6.80
N ASP A 23 6.99 -3.03 -7.87
CA ASP A 23 6.82 -4.07 -8.90
C ASP A 23 6.96 -5.46 -8.28
N HIS A 24 7.93 -5.66 -7.41
CA HIS A 24 8.10 -6.94 -6.71
C HIS A 24 6.92 -7.23 -5.77
N ALA A 25 6.45 -6.24 -5.00
CA ALA A 25 5.25 -6.38 -4.18
C ALA A 25 4.03 -6.78 -5.03
N SER A 26 3.85 -6.13 -6.19
CA SER A 26 2.79 -6.46 -7.16
C SER A 26 2.86 -7.91 -7.62
N ARG A 27 4.06 -8.44 -7.91
CA ARG A 27 4.24 -9.85 -8.31
C ARG A 27 3.89 -10.84 -7.20
N ILE A 28 4.10 -10.46 -5.94
CA ILE A 28 3.78 -11.31 -4.77
C ILE A 28 2.27 -11.36 -4.54
N VAL A 29 1.62 -10.18 -4.44
CA VAL A 29 0.21 -10.11 -4.03
C VAL A 29 -0.75 -10.14 -5.22
N GLY A 30 -0.28 -9.87 -6.44
CA GLY A 30 -1.10 -9.69 -7.62
C GLY A 30 -1.58 -8.24 -7.75
N LYS A 31 -1.46 -7.68 -8.96
CA LYS A 31 -1.82 -6.28 -9.26
C LYS A 31 -3.27 -5.91 -8.95
N ASP A 32 -4.18 -6.89 -8.95
CA ASP A 32 -5.59 -6.74 -8.63
C ASP A 32 -5.86 -6.61 -7.12
N ARG A 33 -4.85 -6.94 -6.28
CA ARG A 33 -4.90 -6.82 -4.82
C ARG A 33 -3.95 -5.77 -4.25
N LEU A 34 -3.14 -5.12 -5.10
CA LEU A 34 -2.25 -4.04 -4.71
C LEU A 34 -2.86 -2.68 -5.04
N VAL A 35 -2.98 -1.81 -4.03
CA VAL A 35 -3.46 -0.44 -4.18
C VAL A 35 -2.36 0.53 -3.79
N PHE A 36 -2.04 1.48 -4.66
CA PHE A 36 -1.20 2.62 -4.35
C PHE A 36 -2.09 3.82 -4.04
N THR A 37 -1.96 4.38 -2.85
CA THR A 37 -2.71 5.54 -2.38
C THR A 37 -1.79 6.74 -2.22
N ASN A 38 -2.37 7.94 -2.09
CA ASN A 38 -1.66 9.22 -2.01
C ASN A 38 -0.75 9.52 -3.23
N VAL A 39 -1.06 8.94 -4.40
CA VAL A 39 -0.27 9.18 -5.62
C VAL A 39 -0.73 10.49 -6.28
N LYS A 40 -0.09 11.60 -5.91
CA LYS A 40 -0.47 12.96 -6.38
C LYS A 40 0.10 13.32 -7.75
N ASN A 41 1.24 12.73 -8.12
CA ASN A 41 1.92 13.02 -9.38
C ASN A 41 1.33 12.18 -10.53
N PRO A 42 0.83 12.81 -11.63
CA PRO A 42 0.31 12.07 -12.78
C PRO A 42 1.32 11.14 -13.46
N ARG A 43 2.62 11.49 -13.45
CA ARG A 43 3.67 10.63 -14.00
C ARG A 43 3.78 9.33 -13.22
N ASP A 44 3.79 9.43 -11.91
CA ASP A 44 3.89 8.26 -11.02
C ASP A 44 2.62 7.42 -11.11
N ALA A 45 1.46 8.06 -11.17
CA ALA A 45 0.19 7.37 -11.39
C ALA A 45 0.21 6.54 -12.68
N ASN A 46 0.72 7.08 -13.78
CA ASN A 46 0.86 6.35 -15.04
C ASN A 46 1.81 5.15 -14.89
N ILE A 47 2.98 5.32 -14.24
CA ILE A 47 3.95 4.24 -14.02
C ILE A 47 3.32 3.12 -13.18
N LEU A 48 2.71 3.48 -12.04
CA LEU A 48 2.16 2.54 -11.07
C LEU A 48 0.89 1.85 -11.55
N SER A 49 0.13 2.45 -12.47
CA SER A 49 -1.09 1.83 -13.04
C SER A 49 -0.84 0.50 -13.77
N SER A 50 0.41 0.28 -14.21
CA SER A 50 0.80 -0.98 -14.85
C SER A 50 0.97 -2.14 -13.87
N ILE A 51 1.17 -1.85 -12.58
CA ILE A 51 1.49 -2.82 -11.53
C ILE A 51 0.51 -2.80 -10.36
N GLY A 52 -0.51 -1.95 -10.35
CA GLY A 52 -1.53 -1.95 -9.31
C GLY A 52 -2.65 -0.94 -9.54
N ILE A 53 -3.61 -0.92 -8.62
CA ILE A 53 -4.70 0.04 -8.61
C ILE A 53 -4.17 1.36 -8.03
N VAL A 54 -4.30 2.46 -8.76
CA VAL A 54 -3.81 3.77 -8.30
C VAL A 54 -4.96 4.65 -7.82
N ARG A 55 -4.74 5.32 -6.70
CA ARG A 55 -5.63 6.33 -6.12
C ARG A 55 -4.85 7.57 -5.72
N SER A 56 -5.47 8.72 -5.95
CA SER A 56 -4.89 10.01 -5.58
C SER A 56 -5.13 10.34 -4.11
N GLU A 57 -6.20 9.79 -3.55
CA GLU A 57 -6.67 9.91 -2.18
C GLU A 57 -5.79 9.10 -1.22
N SER A 58 -5.67 9.56 0.02
CA SER A 58 -5.00 8.79 1.09
C SER A 58 -5.81 7.55 1.45
N PHE A 59 -5.16 6.51 1.96
CA PHE A 59 -5.87 5.37 2.53
C PHE A 59 -6.88 5.79 3.62
N THR A 60 -6.61 6.89 4.32
CA THR A 60 -7.49 7.44 5.36
C THR A 60 -8.85 7.89 4.84
N GLU A 61 -8.94 8.24 3.55
CA GLU A 61 -10.17 8.68 2.89
C GLU A 61 -10.95 7.52 2.25
N LEU A 62 -10.26 6.41 1.97
CA LEU A 62 -10.79 5.29 1.18
C LEU A 62 -11.25 4.09 2.01
N PHE A 63 -10.73 3.92 3.22
CA PHE A 63 -10.96 2.74 4.06
C PHE A 63 -11.55 3.09 5.41
N ASP A 64 -12.39 2.19 5.95
CA ASP A 64 -12.85 2.30 7.33
C ASP A 64 -11.68 2.01 8.27
N GLN A 65 -11.30 3.00 9.08
CA GLN A 65 -10.15 2.91 9.98
C GLN A 65 -10.29 1.80 11.04
N LYS A 66 -11.50 1.26 11.24
CA LYS A 66 -11.75 0.10 12.11
C LYS A 66 -11.55 -1.25 11.44
N LYS A 67 -11.34 -1.27 10.12
CA LYS A 67 -11.22 -2.47 9.29
C LYS A 67 -9.86 -2.58 8.59
N ILE A 68 -8.86 -1.86 9.06
CA ILE A 68 -7.52 -1.88 8.48
C ILE A 68 -6.49 -2.31 9.51
N ILE A 69 -5.41 -2.89 9.00
CA ILE A 69 -4.20 -3.22 9.74
C ILE A 69 -3.11 -2.27 9.26
N ILE A 70 -2.56 -1.43 10.13
CA ILE A 70 -1.41 -0.57 9.79
C ILE A 70 -0.13 -1.25 10.28
N LEU A 71 0.81 -1.49 9.38
CA LEU A 71 2.13 -1.99 9.75
C LEU A 71 2.97 -0.84 10.31
N ASP A 72 3.21 -0.85 11.61
CA ASP A 72 3.98 0.17 12.32
C ASP A 72 5.17 -0.47 13.06
N PRO A 73 6.43 -0.12 12.72
CA PRO A 73 7.63 -0.59 13.43
C PRO A 73 7.63 -0.28 14.94
N LYS A 74 6.86 0.72 15.38
CA LYS A 74 6.72 1.12 16.79
C LYS A 74 5.52 0.49 17.49
N ALA A 75 4.72 -0.33 16.78
CA ALA A 75 3.61 -1.04 17.38
C ALA A 75 4.09 -1.96 18.51
N ARG A 76 3.34 -1.98 19.61
CA ARG A 76 3.63 -2.87 20.76
C ARG A 76 3.28 -4.33 20.46
N GLU A 77 2.19 -4.52 19.71
CA GLU A 77 1.67 -5.83 19.36
C GLU A 77 2.28 -6.31 18.03
N ARG A 78 2.63 -7.59 17.98
CA ARG A 78 3.04 -8.24 16.73
C ARG A 78 1.82 -8.65 15.92
N LEU A 79 1.93 -8.54 14.60
CA LEU A 79 0.93 -9.05 13.66
C LEU A 79 0.79 -10.58 13.79
N LYS A 80 -0.45 -11.06 13.79
CA LYS A 80 -0.81 -12.48 13.89
C LYS A 80 -1.84 -12.85 12.82
N PRO A 81 -1.99 -14.14 12.48
CA PRO A 81 -2.98 -14.59 11.49
C PRO A 81 -4.43 -14.19 11.83
N GLU A 82 -4.77 -14.15 13.12
CA GLU A 82 -6.13 -13.82 13.57
C GLU A 82 -6.48 -12.35 13.32
N ASP A 83 -5.48 -11.47 13.22
CA ASP A 83 -5.70 -10.04 12.95
C ASP A 83 -6.31 -9.80 11.56
N PHE A 84 -6.21 -10.76 10.64
CA PHE A 84 -6.78 -10.65 9.30
C PHE A 84 -8.29 -10.92 9.27
N GLU A 85 -8.88 -11.47 10.34
CA GLU A 85 -10.32 -11.72 10.42
C GLU A 85 -11.09 -10.41 10.59
N GLY A 86 -12.01 -10.13 9.66
CA GLY A 86 -12.87 -8.94 9.70
C GLY A 86 -12.24 -7.65 9.17
N ASN A 87 -10.93 -7.62 8.94
CA ASN A 87 -10.24 -6.53 8.27
C ASN A 87 -10.27 -6.68 6.74
N GLU A 88 -10.14 -5.56 6.02
CA GLU A 88 -10.26 -5.49 4.56
C GLU A 88 -8.95 -5.07 3.86
N ALA A 89 -8.04 -4.40 4.58
CA ALA A 89 -6.77 -3.96 4.03
C ALA A 89 -5.61 -3.98 5.04
N VAL A 90 -4.40 -4.21 4.52
CA VAL A 90 -3.12 -3.98 5.20
C VAL A 90 -2.46 -2.74 4.61
N ILE A 91 -2.13 -1.77 5.46
CA ILE A 91 -1.52 -0.50 5.08
C ILE A 91 0.00 -0.56 5.34
N ILE A 92 0.76 -0.20 4.31
CA ILE A 92 2.22 -0.17 4.29
C ILE A 92 2.66 1.26 3.92
N GLY A 93 3.61 1.82 4.66
CA GLY A 93 4.25 3.08 4.28
C GLY A 93 5.21 2.86 3.11
N GLY A 94 4.92 3.45 1.97
CA GLY A 94 5.79 3.48 0.80
C GLY A 94 6.86 4.56 0.93
N ILE A 95 7.79 4.35 1.88
CA ILE A 95 8.89 5.26 2.23
C ILE A 95 10.22 4.51 2.05
N LEU A 96 11.25 5.19 1.56
CA LEU A 96 12.61 4.68 1.61
C LEU A 96 13.17 4.86 3.03
N GLY A 97 13.49 3.75 3.68
CA GLY A 97 14.16 3.79 4.98
C GLY A 97 15.59 4.33 4.89
N ASP A 98 16.07 4.91 5.99
CA ASP A 98 17.48 5.27 6.21
C ASP A 98 18.30 4.08 6.75
#